data_AF-A0A8E2F351-F1
#
_entry.id   AF-A0A8E2F351-F1
#
_cell.length_a   1.000
_cell.length_b   1.000
_cell.length_c   1.000
_cell.angle_alpha   90.00
_cell.angle_beta   90.00
_cell.angle_gamma   90.00
#
_symmetry.space_group_name_H-M   'P 1'
#
loop_
_entity.id
_entity.type
_entity.pdbx_description
1 polymer ?
#
loop_
_entity_poly.entity_id
_entity_poly.type
_entity_poly.pdbx_seq_one_letter_code
_entity_poly.pdbx_strand_id
1 'polypeptide(L)'
;MLFIKQKLTSSNRSKANDRLETLAEVAKSSSTELIRLRKQIRELQCGVPVTSISLDVQELLRSILEAPQRAIAEHHILQALAFNKMRSRFDNVSEAYYKSLHWMLEDKLCADSAHRPIKVLFMNWLGNAEGLFHIAGQLGSGKSILMKFLCEHSCIIELLNEWAGIDRKLAFVQFFF
;
A
#
# COMPACT_ATOMS: atom_id res chain seq x y z
N MET A 1 -1.80 39.80 -0.24
CA MET A 1 -1.66 38.36 0.11
C MET A 1 -2.98 37.58 0.05
N LEU A 2 -4.15 38.17 0.31
CA LEU A 2 -5.47 37.49 0.25
C LEU A 2 -5.91 37.03 -1.15
N PHE A 3 -5.65 37.83 -2.20
CA PHE A 3 -6.04 37.52 -3.59
C PHE A 3 -5.36 36.26 -4.17
N ILE A 4 -4.13 35.96 -3.76
CA ILE A 4 -3.37 34.81 -4.27
C ILE A 4 -3.90 33.51 -3.65
N LYS A 5 -4.26 33.52 -2.35
CA LYS A 5 -4.88 32.36 -1.68
C LYS A 5 -6.22 32.01 -2.30
N GLN A 6 -7.06 33.01 -2.62
CA GLN A 6 -8.38 32.78 -3.19
C GLN A 6 -8.32 32.19 -4.62
N LYS A 7 -7.33 32.62 -5.42
CA LYS A 7 -7.10 32.12 -6.79
C LYS A 7 -6.51 30.70 -6.82
N LEU A 8 -5.68 30.35 -5.84
CA LEU A 8 -5.16 28.98 -5.67
C LEU A 8 -6.27 28.03 -5.21
N THR A 9 -7.16 28.46 -4.30
CA THR A 9 -8.29 27.65 -3.85
C THR A 9 -9.32 27.42 -4.96
N SER A 10 -9.59 28.42 -5.81
CA SER A 10 -10.51 28.25 -6.94
C SER A 10 -9.90 27.37 -8.04
N SER A 11 -8.61 27.53 -8.34
CA SER A 11 -7.91 26.69 -9.32
C SER A 11 -7.82 25.22 -8.89
N ASN A 12 -7.55 24.95 -7.60
CA ASN A 12 -7.53 23.58 -7.08
C ASN A 12 -8.93 22.95 -7.02
N ARG A 13 -9.97 23.73 -6.70
CA ARG A 13 -11.36 23.26 -6.72
C ARG A 13 -11.84 22.95 -8.14
N SER A 14 -11.48 23.78 -9.12
CA SER A 14 -11.76 23.53 -10.55
C SER A 14 -11.11 22.24 -11.03
N LYS A 15 -9.81 22.05 -10.76
CA LYS A 15 -9.08 20.83 -11.15
C LYS A 15 -9.64 19.56 -10.47
N ALA A 16 -10.17 19.68 -9.25
CA ALA A 16 -10.79 18.56 -8.56
C ALA A 16 -12.14 18.19 -9.19
N ASN A 17 -12.95 19.19 -9.56
CA ASN A 17 -14.21 18.97 -10.27
C ASN A 17 -13.99 18.36 -11.66
N ASP A 18 -13.03 18.88 -12.44
CA ASP A 18 -12.71 18.34 -13.77
C ASP A 18 -12.31 16.85 -13.69
N ARG A 19 -11.58 16.46 -12.63
CA ARG A 19 -11.20 15.06 -12.35
C ARG A 19 -12.38 14.19 -11.94
N LEU A 20 -13.30 14.73 -11.14
CA LEU A 20 -14.52 14.01 -10.76
C LEU A 20 -15.42 13.78 -11.98
N GLU A 21 -15.49 14.74 -12.88
CA GLU A 21 -16.28 14.67 -14.11
C GLU A 21 -15.67 13.66 -15.09
N THR A 22 -14.34 13.68 -15.28
CA THR A 22 -13.65 12.63 -16.06
C THR A 22 -13.81 11.23 -15.44
N LEU A 23 -13.74 11.09 -14.12
CA LEU A 23 -14.00 9.82 -13.45
C LEU A 23 -15.45 9.36 -13.61
N ALA A 24 -16.41 10.29 -13.55
CA ALA A 24 -17.82 9.99 -13.79
C ALA A 24 -18.07 9.55 -15.24
N GLU A 25 -17.44 10.18 -16.22
CA GLU A 25 -17.50 9.79 -17.63
C GLU A 25 -16.86 8.42 -17.86
N VAL A 26 -15.68 8.16 -17.29
CA VAL A 26 -15.00 6.85 -17.38
C VAL A 26 -15.84 5.76 -16.71
N ALA A 27 -16.45 6.03 -15.55
CA ALA A 27 -17.34 5.09 -14.88
C ALA A 27 -18.60 4.81 -15.71
N LYS A 28 -19.16 5.84 -16.35
CA LYS A 28 -20.34 5.72 -17.22
C LYS A 28 -20.03 4.93 -18.49
N SER A 29 -18.90 5.21 -19.13
CA SER A 29 -18.40 4.47 -20.30
C SER A 29 -18.11 3.00 -19.96
N SER A 30 -17.44 2.75 -18.83
CA SER A 30 -17.18 1.38 -18.36
C SER A 30 -18.49 0.64 -18.05
N SER A 31 -19.48 1.31 -17.46
CA SER A 31 -20.81 0.74 -17.22
C SER A 31 -21.52 0.39 -18.53
N THR A 32 -21.46 1.26 -19.55
CA THR A 32 -22.03 0.96 -20.86
C THR A 32 -21.36 -0.23 -21.53
N GLU A 33 -20.04 -0.37 -21.41
CA GLU A 33 -19.34 -1.52 -21.98
C GLU A 33 -19.57 -2.81 -21.19
N LEU A 34 -19.74 -2.75 -19.87
CA LEU A 34 -20.20 -3.90 -19.09
C LEU A 34 -21.62 -4.33 -19.50
N ILE A 35 -22.52 -3.38 -19.75
CA ILE A 35 -23.88 -3.68 -20.24
C ILE A 35 -23.82 -4.33 -21.63
N ARG A 36 -22.96 -3.82 -22.52
CA ARG A 36 -22.75 -4.36 -23.87
C ARG A 36 -22.16 -5.77 -23.82
N LEU A 37 -21.11 -5.99 -23.05
CA LEU A 37 -20.51 -7.32 -22.84
C LEU A 37 -21.52 -8.30 -22.25
N ARG A 38 -22.32 -7.86 -21.26
CA ARG A 38 -23.36 -8.69 -20.67
C ARG A 38 -24.47 -9.04 -21.67
N LYS A 39 -24.77 -8.13 -22.62
CA LYS A 39 -25.70 -8.42 -23.73
C LYS A 39 -25.09 -9.46 -24.68
N GLN A 40 -23.82 -9.31 -25.05
CA GLN A 40 -23.13 -10.27 -25.92
C GLN A 40 -23.01 -11.67 -25.28
N ILE A 41 -22.73 -11.74 -23.97
CA ILE A 41 -22.73 -13.01 -23.22
C ILE A 41 -24.12 -13.67 -23.26
N ARG A 42 -25.20 -12.89 -23.09
CA ARG A 42 -26.57 -13.42 -23.21
C ARG A 42 -26.90 -13.92 -24.61
N GLU A 43 -26.47 -13.19 -25.64
CA GLU A 43 -26.65 -13.60 -27.04
C GLU A 43 -25.89 -14.90 -27.34
N LEU A 44 -24.67 -15.06 -26.83
CA LEU A 44 -23.90 -16.31 -26.92
C LEU A 44 -24.53 -17.46 -26.10
N GLN A 45 -25.14 -17.15 -24.96
CA GLN A 45 -25.87 -18.13 -24.13
C GLN A 45 -27.17 -18.62 -24.78
N CYS A 46 -27.84 -17.79 -25.60
CA CYS A 46 -29.03 -18.21 -26.36
C CYS A 46 -28.69 -19.01 -27.63
N GLY A 47 -27.46 -18.92 -28.14
CA GLY A 47 -27.04 -19.53 -29.41
C GLY A 47 -26.57 -20.99 -29.33
N VAL A 48 -26.46 -21.57 -28.14
CA VAL A 48 -26.07 -22.97 -27.95
C VAL A 48 -27.02 -23.61 -26.94
N PRO A 49 -27.88 -24.57 -27.33
CA PRO A 49 -28.67 -25.30 -26.36
C PRO A 49 -27.72 -26.25 -25.61
N VAL A 50 -27.05 -25.76 -24.58
CA VAL A 50 -26.29 -26.60 -23.64
C VAL A 50 -27.32 -27.33 -22.79
N THR A 51 -27.86 -28.41 -23.34
CA THR A 51 -28.76 -29.31 -22.65
C THR A 51 -27.93 -30.10 -21.64
N SER A 52 -28.11 -29.75 -20.37
CA SER A 52 -27.46 -30.29 -19.17
C SER A 52 -25.95 -30.03 -19.03
N ILE A 53 -25.61 -28.90 -18.41
CA ILE A 53 -24.33 -28.78 -17.70
C ILE A 53 -24.45 -29.67 -16.45
N SER A 54 -23.56 -30.65 -16.30
CA SER A 54 -23.45 -31.44 -15.06
C SER A 54 -23.26 -30.49 -13.87
N LEU A 55 -23.88 -30.79 -12.73
CA LEU A 55 -23.77 -30.01 -11.50
C LEU A 55 -22.30 -29.72 -11.12
N ASP A 56 -21.40 -30.68 -11.37
CA ASP A 56 -19.96 -30.53 -11.10
C ASP A 56 -19.31 -29.44 -11.97
N VAL A 57 -19.72 -29.38 -13.25
CA VAL A 57 -19.22 -28.37 -14.19
C VAL A 57 -19.80 -27.00 -13.83
N GLN A 58 -21.04 -26.95 -13.33
CA GLN A 58 -21.67 -25.70 -12.87
C GLN A 58 -21.01 -25.17 -11.59
N GLU A 59 -20.68 -26.03 -10.63
CA GLU A 59 -19.94 -25.65 -9.43
C GLU A 59 -18.50 -25.22 -9.73
N LEU A 60 -17.83 -25.92 -10.65
CA LEU A 60 -16.49 -25.54 -11.11
C LEU A 60 -16.53 -24.19 -11.83
N LEU A 61 -17.50 -23.95 -12.71
CA LEU A 61 -17.65 -22.66 -13.38
C LEU A 61 -17.93 -21.55 -12.37
N ARG A 62 -18.75 -21.83 -11.35
CA ARG A 62 -19.05 -20.86 -10.28
C ARG A 62 -17.81 -20.54 -9.45
N SER A 63 -16.99 -21.52 -9.09
CA SER A 63 -15.75 -21.26 -8.34
C SER A 63 -14.74 -20.47 -9.17
N ILE A 64 -14.61 -20.80 -10.47
CA ILE A 64 -13.72 -20.11 -11.42
C ILE A 64 -14.20 -18.68 -11.71
N LEU A 65 -15.51 -18.42 -11.70
CA LEU A 65 -16.07 -17.09 -11.94
C LEU A 65 -16.18 -16.24 -10.67
N GLU A 66 -16.37 -16.82 -9.49
CA GLU A 66 -16.44 -16.04 -8.23
C GLU A 66 -15.07 -15.60 -7.70
N ALA A 67 -14.04 -16.43 -7.85
CA ALA A 67 -12.66 -16.09 -7.47
C ALA A 67 -12.10 -14.82 -8.14
N PRO A 68 -12.26 -14.58 -9.46
CA PRO A 68 -11.76 -13.38 -10.11
C PRO A 68 -12.54 -12.13 -9.72
N GLN A 69 -13.84 -12.21 -9.42
CA GLN A 69 -14.63 -11.02 -9.09
C GLN A 69 -14.12 -10.29 -7.85
N ARG A 70 -13.73 -11.02 -6.79
CA ARG A 70 -13.17 -10.44 -5.57
C ARG A 70 -11.81 -9.80 -5.81
N ALA A 71 -10.90 -10.52 -6.48
CA ALA A 71 -9.57 -10.01 -6.79
C ALA A 71 -9.63 -8.76 -7.70
N ILE A 72 -10.56 -8.74 -8.66
CA ILE A 72 -10.80 -7.58 -9.53
C ILE A 72 -11.34 -6.40 -8.72
N ALA A 73 -12.32 -6.62 -7.83
CA ALA A 73 -12.87 -5.56 -6.98
C ALA A 73 -11.80 -4.99 -6.04
N GLU A 74 -11.02 -5.85 -5.39
CA GLU A 74 -9.91 -5.45 -4.52
C GLU A 74 -8.88 -4.63 -5.29
N HIS A 75 -8.46 -5.10 -6.47
CA HIS A 75 -7.52 -4.38 -7.32
C HIS A 75 -8.01 -2.97 -7.67
N HIS A 76 -9.28 -2.82 -8.06
CA HIS A 76 -9.85 -1.51 -8.38
C HIS A 76 -9.97 -0.60 -7.15
N ILE A 77 -10.32 -1.15 -5.98
CA ILE A 77 -10.38 -0.37 -4.73
C ILE A 77 -8.97 0.12 -4.36
N LEU A 78 -7.97 -0.76 -4.39
CA LEU A 78 -6.58 -0.41 -4.08
C LEU A 78 -6.03 0.63 -5.08
N GLN A 79 -6.37 0.51 -6.36
CA GLN A 79 -6.00 1.51 -7.37
C GLN A 79 -6.68 2.86 -7.14
N ALA A 80 -7.97 2.87 -6.75
CA ALA A 80 -8.69 4.12 -6.48
C ALA A 80 -8.18 4.82 -5.21
N LEU A 81 -7.76 4.05 -4.21
CA LEU A 81 -7.13 4.57 -2.99
C LEU A 81 -5.68 5.02 -3.24
N ALA A 82 -5.03 4.50 -4.28
CA ALA A 82 -3.68 4.88 -4.62
C ALA A 82 -3.64 6.32 -5.18
N PHE A 83 -2.76 7.16 -4.63
CA PHE A 83 -2.49 8.49 -5.16
C PHE A 83 -1.00 8.70 -5.42
N ASN A 84 -0.67 9.47 -6.46
CA ASN A 84 0.70 9.66 -6.97
C ASN A 84 1.72 10.17 -5.94
N LYS A 85 1.26 10.72 -4.81
CA LYS A 85 2.11 11.27 -3.76
C LYS A 85 2.30 10.34 -2.56
N MET A 86 1.77 9.11 -2.56
CA MET A 86 1.90 8.16 -1.44
C MET A 86 3.35 7.90 -1.04
N ARG A 87 4.28 7.92 -2.00
CA ARG A 87 5.73 7.77 -1.76
C ARG A 87 6.46 9.09 -1.59
N SER A 88 5.86 10.19 -2.04
CA SER A 88 6.51 11.50 -2.10
C SER A 88 7.03 11.96 -0.74
N ARG A 89 6.35 11.61 0.36
CA ARG A 89 6.85 11.95 1.69
C ARG A 89 8.13 11.19 2.02
N PHE A 90 8.16 9.88 1.79
CA PHE A 90 9.36 9.06 1.98
C PHE A 90 10.53 9.57 1.13
N ASP A 91 10.27 9.89 -0.14
CA ASP A 91 11.28 10.40 -1.07
C ASP A 91 11.84 11.76 -0.60
N ASN A 92 10.97 12.64 -0.08
CA ASN A 92 11.33 13.98 0.39
C ASN A 92 11.87 14.03 1.83
N VAL A 93 11.78 12.94 2.61
CA VAL A 93 12.46 12.87 3.90
C VAL A 93 13.96 12.92 3.59
N SER A 94 14.62 13.97 4.07
CA SER A 94 16.08 14.14 3.94
C SER A 94 16.77 12.83 4.28
N GLU A 95 17.73 12.43 3.45
CA GLU A 95 18.66 11.39 3.86
C GLU A 95 19.23 11.80 5.22
N ALA A 96 19.10 10.89 6.18
CA ALA A 96 19.71 11.10 7.46
C ALA A 96 21.21 11.29 7.23
N TYR A 97 21.86 12.09 8.06
CA TYR A 97 23.27 11.85 8.28
C TYR A 97 23.33 10.48 8.98
N TYR A 98 23.41 9.38 8.21
CA TYR A 98 23.27 7.99 8.67
C TYR A 98 24.10 7.71 9.94
N LYS A 99 25.22 8.43 10.08
CA LYS A 99 26.10 8.42 11.26
C LYS A 99 25.40 8.75 12.58
N SER A 100 24.38 9.61 12.61
CA SER A 100 23.67 9.99 13.84
C SER A 100 22.56 9.01 14.24
N LEU A 101 22.24 8.02 13.40
CA LEU A 101 21.19 7.02 13.65
C LEU A 101 21.73 5.60 13.86
N HIS A 102 23.02 5.35 13.60
CA HIS A 102 23.65 4.04 13.82
C HIS A 102 23.56 3.55 15.26
N TRP A 103 23.36 4.43 16.24
CA TRP A 103 23.15 4.03 17.64
C TRP A 103 22.01 3.01 17.81
N MET A 104 21.03 2.99 16.89
CA MET A 104 19.91 2.06 16.95
C MET A 104 20.26 0.65 16.43
N LEU A 105 21.33 0.47 15.65
CA LEU A 105 21.67 -0.80 14.98
C LEU A 105 23.09 -1.31 15.24
N GLU A 106 24.10 -0.44 15.39
CA GLU A 106 25.49 -0.85 15.58
C GLU A 106 25.85 -1.03 17.06
N ASP A 107 26.59 -2.09 17.40
CA ASP A 107 27.07 -2.33 18.77
C ASP A 107 28.31 -1.52 19.14
N LYS A 108 29.11 -1.14 18.12
CA LYS A 108 30.45 -0.55 18.32
C LYS A 108 30.44 0.83 18.98
N LEU A 109 29.29 1.53 18.99
CA LEU A 109 29.15 2.88 19.54
C LEU A 109 28.56 2.92 20.97
N CYS A 110 28.11 1.79 21.51
CA CYS A 110 27.23 1.77 22.70
C CYS A 110 27.70 0.79 23.79
N ALA A 111 28.98 0.80 24.15
CA ALA A 111 29.45 0.09 25.34
C ALA A 111 28.80 0.65 26.63
N ASP A 112 28.49 1.95 26.69
CA ASP A 112 28.01 2.64 27.91
C ASP A 112 26.81 3.60 27.72
N SER A 113 26.06 3.52 26.61
CA SER A 113 25.00 4.50 26.33
C SER A 113 23.62 4.09 26.87
N ALA A 114 22.85 5.09 27.33
CA ALA A 114 21.45 4.95 27.77
C ALA A 114 20.50 4.37 26.69
N HIS A 115 20.98 4.17 25.46
CA HIS A 115 20.22 3.72 24.31
C HIS A 115 20.29 2.19 24.07
N ARG A 116 21.21 1.48 24.74
CA ARG A 116 21.36 0.01 24.62
C ARG A 116 20.05 -0.76 24.92
N PRO A 117 19.26 -0.42 25.97
CA PRO A 117 18.01 -1.13 26.23
C PRO A 117 16.99 -0.99 25.09
N ILE A 118 16.91 0.21 24.50
CA ILE A 118 15.96 0.50 23.40
C ILE A 118 16.32 -0.32 22.16
N LYS A 119 17.62 -0.39 21.83
CA LYS A 119 18.11 -1.22 20.73
C LYS A 119 17.74 -2.69 20.93
N VAL A 120 18.03 -3.25 22.11
CA VAL A 120 17.75 -4.67 22.41
C VAL A 120 16.26 -4.96 22.29
N LEU A 121 15.40 -4.09 22.84
CA LEU A 121 13.95 -4.23 22.73
C LEU A 121 13.48 -4.20 21.27
N PHE A 122 13.99 -3.27 20.47
CA PHE A 122 13.61 -3.12 19.07
C PHE A 122 14.05 -4.33 18.24
N MET A 123 15.31 -4.76 18.35
CA MET A 123 15.84 -5.90 17.59
C MET A 123 15.14 -7.21 18.00
N ASN A 124 14.86 -7.39 19.29
CA ASN A 124 14.11 -8.54 19.77
C ASN A 124 12.67 -8.54 19.25
N TRP A 125 12.00 -7.38 19.23
CA TRP A 125 10.68 -7.26 18.62
C TRP A 125 10.72 -7.59 17.13
N LEU A 126 11.71 -7.09 16.40
CA LEU A 126 11.84 -7.28 14.96
C LEU A 126 12.06 -8.76 14.58
N GLY A 127 12.83 -9.50 15.38
CA GLY A 127 13.12 -10.92 15.15
C GLY A 127 12.02 -11.89 15.59
N ASN A 128 11.12 -11.49 16.48
CA ASN A 128 9.99 -12.34 16.91
C ASN A 128 8.65 -11.90 16.26
N ALA A 129 8.56 -10.65 15.82
CA ALA A 129 7.40 -9.96 15.24
C ALA A 129 6.07 -10.16 15.98
N GLU A 130 6.12 -10.23 17.31
CA GLU A 130 4.91 -10.30 18.13
C GLU A 130 4.43 -8.90 18.50
N GLY A 131 3.22 -8.54 18.06
CA GLY A 131 2.54 -7.30 18.44
C GLY A 131 3.03 -6.03 17.74
N LEU A 132 2.65 -4.87 18.31
CA LEU A 132 2.88 -3.54 17.75
C LEU A 132 4.03 -2.82 18.48
N PHE A 133 5.06 -2.40 17.75
CA PHE A 133 6.12 -1.53 18.28
C PHE A 133 5.86 -0.06 17.91
N HIS A 134 5.75 0.79 18.93
CA HIS A 134 5.42 2.20 18.77
C HIS A 134 6.64 3.10 19.05
N ILE A 135 7.05 3.87 18.04
CA ILE A 135 8.09 4.89 18.17
C ILE A 135 7.44 6.26 18.39
N ALA A 136 7.53 6.76 19.61
CA ALA A 136 7.01 8.08 20.01
C ALA A 136 8.14 9.13 20.10
N GLY A 137 7.79 10.41 19.95
CA GLY A 137 8.74 11.51 20.06
C GLY A 137 8.12 12.87 19.75
N GLN A 138 8.76 13.94 20.18
CA GLN A 138 8.31 15.32 19.99
C GLN A 138 8.21 15.72 18.51
N LEU A 139 7.47 16.79 18.21
CA LEU A 139 7.45 17.40 16.88
C LEU A 139 8.88 17.81 16.48
N GLY A 140 9.28 17.47 15.26
CA GLY A 140 10.63 17.77 14.78
C GLY A 140 11.76 16.86 15.31
N SER A 141 11.48 15.87 16.17
CA SER A 141 12.50 14.97 16.74
C SER A 141 13.13 13.98 15.75
N GLY A 142 12.88 14.12 14.44
CA GLY A 142 13.46 13.25 13.41
C GLY A 142 12.80 11.88 13.25
N LYS A 143 11.60 11.62 13.79
CA LYS A 143 10.93 10.29 13.67
C LYS A 143 10.83 9.76 12.24
N SER A 144 10.41 10.61 11.29
CA SER A 144 10.32 10.19 9.88
C SER A 144 11.70 9.89 9.27
N ILE A 145 12.73 10.60 9.71
CA ILE A 145 14.12 10.37 9.30
C ILE A 145 14.60 9.02 9.87
N LEU A 146 14.29 8.73 11.14
CA LEU A 146 14.57 7.44 11.76
C LEU A 146 13.82 6.30 11.06
N MET A 147 12.54 6.45 10.79
CA MET A 147 11.76 5.43 10.09
C MET A 147 12.30 5.17 8.67
N LYS A 148 12.68 6.22 7.93
CA LYS A 148 13.32 6.05 6.62
C LYS A 148 14.63 5.28 6.73
N PHE A 149 15.50 5.66 7.68
CA PHE A 149 16.74 4.95 7.97
C PHE A 149 16.50 3.47 8.25
N LEU A 150 15.55 3.13 9.12
CA LEU A 150 15.23 1.73 9.45
C LEU A 150 14.70 0.96 8.24
N CYS A 151 13.82 1.57 7.43
CA CYS A 151 13.26 0.94 6.23
C CYS A 151 14.31 0.67 5.14
N GLU A 152 15.36 1.47 5.04
CA GLU A 152 16.41 1.35 4.01
C GLU A 152 17.63 0.53 4.49
N HIS A 153 17.74 0.23 5.78
CA HIS A 153 18.92 -0.41 6.35
C HIS A 153 18.95 -1.93 6.09
N SER A 154 20.04 -2.43 5.52
CA SER A 154 20.19 -3.85 5.14
C SER A 154 19.97 -4.81 6.31
N CYS A 155 20.54 -4.52 7.49
CA CYS A 155 20.37 -5.35 8.68
C CYS A 155 18.89 -5.58 9.08
N ILE A 156 18.03 -4.58 8.88
CA ILE A 156 16.58 -4.70 9.17
C ILE A 156 15.94 -5.63 8.16
N ILE A 157 16.27 -5.46 6.89
CA ILE A 157 15.75 -6.29 5.80
C ILE A 157 16.21 -7.74 5.98
N GLU A 158 17.47 -7.97 6.35
CA GLU A 158 18.02 -9.30 6.64
C GLU A 158 17.27 -9.97 7.80
N LEU A 159 17.09 -9.28 8.94
CA LEU A 159 16.39 -9.85 10.09
C LEU A 159 14.92 -10.15 9.78
N LEU A 160 14.25 -9.29 9.01
CA LEU A 160 12.86 -9.52 8.60
C LEU A 160 12.74 -10.70 7.62
N ASN A 161 13.72 -10.91 6.75
CA ASN A 161 13.76 -12.08 5.88
C ASN A 161 14.03 -13.36 6.68
N GLU A 162 14.91 -13.30 7.68
CA GLU A 162 15.16 -14.41 8.59
C GLU A 162 13.89 -14.77 9.39
N TRP A 163 13.21 -13.76 9.94
CA TRP A 163 11.93 -13.95 10.61
C TRP A 163 10.85 -14.53 9.68
N ALA A 164 10.76 -14.04 8.44
CA ALA A 164 9.82 -14.57 7.45
C ALA A 164 10.10 -16.05 7.16
N GLY A 165 11.37 -16.48 7.19
CA GLY A 165 11.77 -17.84 6.86
C GLY A 165 11.67 -18.13 5.36
N ILE A 166 11.97 -19.37 4.98
CA ILE A 166 12.10 -19.77 3.56
C ILE A 166 10.72 -19.90 2.88
N ASP A 167 9.70 -20.31 3.63
CA ASP A 167 8.40 -20.70 3.08
C ASP A 167 7.40 -19.54 2.96
N ARG A 168 7.74 -18.33 3.43
CA ARG A 168 6.84 -17.17 3.44
C ARG A 168 7.44 -16.02 2.65
N LYS A 169 6.57 -15.34 1.90
CA LYS A 169 6.94 -14.09 1.21
C LYS A 169 6.80 -12.92 2.17
N LEU A 170 7.90 -12.22 2.43
CA LEU A 170 7.87 -10.97 3.19
C LEU A 170 7.13 -9.88 2.41
N ALA A 171 6.07 -9.33 3.00
CA ALA A 171 5.40 -8.14 2.50
C ALA A 171 5.85 -6.94 3.33
N PHE A 172 6.73 -6.11 2.75
CA PHE A 172 7.22 -4.90 3.40
C PHE A 172 6.42 -3.69 2.91
N VAL A 173 5.62 -3.09 3.80
CA VAL A 173 4.75 -1.95 3.48
C VAL A 173 5.16 -0.75 4.32
N GLN A 174 5.35 0.39 3.67
CA GLN A 174 5.73 1.64 4.31
C GLN A 174 4.84 2.79 3.81
N PHE A 175 4.37 3.62 4.72
CA PHE A 175 3.57 4.80 4.39
C PHE A 175 3.93 5.96 5.32
N PHE A 176 4.11 7.14 4.73
CA PHE A 176 4.52 8.36 5.43
C PHE A 176 3.51 9.47 5.10
N PHE A 177 2.96 10.09 6.14
CA PHE A 177 2.01 11.20 6.04
C PHE A 177 2.72 12.54 5.76
#